data_AF-A0AAU7STD0-F1
#
_entry.id   AF-A0AAU7STD0-F1
#
_cell.length_a   1.000
_cell.length_b   1.000
_cell.length_c   1.000
_cell.angle_alpha   90.00
_cell.angle_beta   90.00
_cell.angle_gamma   90.00
#
_symmetry.space_group_name_H-M   'P 1'
#
loop_
_entity.id
_entity.type
_entity.pdbx_description
1 polymer ?
#
loop_
_entity_poly.entity_id
_entity_poly.type
_entity_poly.pdbx_seq_one_letter_code
_entity_poly.pdbx_strand_id
1 'polypeptide(L)' 'MNNTVTTYPQKLVTFYKLDSPDIQRGVWANYDKNGNFLNLTNYYGHRLDLIGPDRVRIEGEVWVCKENFK' A
#
# COMPACT_ATOMS: atom_id res chain seq x y z
N MET A 1 -19.27 -20.31 -4.21
CA MET A 1 -17.84 -20.54 -4.42
C MET A 1 -17.08 -19.61 -3.49
N ASN A 2 -16.41 -20.15 -2.47
CA ASN A 2 -15.57 -19.34 -1.58
C ASN A 2 -14.25 -19.05 -2.31
N ASN A 3 -14.15 -17.86 -2.92
CA ASN A 3 -12.87 -17.35 -3.39
C ASN A 3 -12.03 -17.00 -2.16
N THR A 4 -11.29 -17.96 -1.61
CA THR A 4 -10.20 -17.65 -0.69
C THR A 4 -9.20 -16.77 -1.43
N VAL A 5 -9.17 -15.49 -1.09
CA VAL A 5 -8.20 -14.54 -1.62
C VAL A 5 -6.83 -15.01 -1.13
N THR A 6 -6.02 -15.58 -2.03
CA THR A 6 -4.64 -15.91 -1.75
C THR A 6 -3.91 -14.63 -1.40
N THR A 7 -3.56 -14.48 -0.13
CA THR A 7 -2.82 -13.33 0.39
C THR A 7 -1.35 -13.68 0.38
N TYR A 8 -0.54 -12.89 -0.32
CA TYR A 8 0.90 -13.09 -0.35
C TYR A 8 1.56 -12.51 0.92
N PRO A 9 2.77 -13.00 1.27
CA PRO A 9 3.53 -12.48 2.41
C PRO A 9 3.68 -10.96 2.35
N GLN A 10 3.74 -10.35 3.53
CA GLN A 10 3.87 -8.91 3.66
C GLN A 10 5.19 -8.44 3.04
N LYS A 11 5.12 -7.41 2.20
CA LYS A 11 6.28 -6.79 1.53
C LYS A 11 6.40 -5.33 1.93
N LEU A 12 7.61 -4.85 2.14
CA LEU A 12 7.86 -3.42 2.33
C LEU A 12 7.80 -2.70 0.98
N VAL A 13 6.97 -1.67 0.90
CA VAL A 13 6.65 -0.89 -0.30
C VAL A 13 6.88 0.58 0.00
N THR A 14 7.36 1.34 -0.97
CA THR A 14 7.71 2.74 -0.82
C THR A 14 6.58 3.60 -1.35
N PHE A 15 6.07 4.49 -0.50
CA PHE A 15 5.12 5.51 -0.89
C PHE A 15 5.78 6.88 -0.84
N TYR A 16 5.42 7.79 -1.75
CA TYR A 16 5.86 9.18 -1.74
C TYR A 16 4.67 10.14 -1.67
N LYS A 17 4.85 11.33 -1.07
CA LYS A 17 3.82 12.38 -1.10
C LYS A 17 3.63 12.86 -2.53
N LEU A 18 2.38 12.90 -3.01
CA LEU A 18 2.08 13.31 -4.39
C LEU A 18 2.68 14.68 -4.74
N ASP A 19 2.56 15.66 -3.83
CA ASP A 19 3.05 17.02 -4.02
C ASP A 19 4.53 17.21 -3.64
N SER A 20 5.21 16.17 -3.13
CA SER A 20 6.62 16.23 -2.70
C SER A 20 7.30 14.85 -2.79
N PRO A 21 7.70 14.40 -4.00
CA PRO A 21 8.22 13.05 -4.22
C PRO A 21 9.50 12.69 -3.45
N ASP A 22 10.26 13.68 -3.00
CA ASP A 22 11.43 13.48 -2.14
C ASP A 22 11.06 12.97 -0.75
N ILE A 23 9.82 13.22 -0.31
CA ILE A 23 9.30 12.74 0.97
C ILE A 23 8.71 11.35 0.76
N GLN A 24 9.41 10.33 1.28
CA GLN A 24 9.07 8.91 1.12
C GLN A 24 8.85 8.21 2.47
N ARG A 25 8.00 7.17 2.48
CA ARG A 25 7.72 6.31 3.64
C ARG A 25 7.62 4.85 3.22
N GLY A 26 8.15 3.97 4.06
CA GLY A 26 7.94 2.53 3.94
C GLY A 26 6.58 2.13 4.52
N VAL A 27 5.83 1.34 3.76
CA VAL A 27 4.53 0.77 4.13
C VAL A 27 4.59 -0.72 3.91
N TRP A 28 4.11 -1.48 4.89
CA TRP A 28 4.00 -2.91 4.77
C TRP A 28 2.70 -3.27 4.04
N ALA A 29 2.83 -3.96 2.91
CA ALA A 29 1.72 -4.29 2.03
C ALA A 29 1.49 -5.81 1.95
N ASN A 30 0.23 -6.21 2.05
CA ASN A 30 -0.25 -7.49 1.58
C ASN A 30 -1.00 -7.31 0.26
N TYR A 31 -0.84 -8.24 -0.65
CA TYR A 31 -1.37 -8.15 -2.01
C TYR A 31 -1.91 -9.51 -2.48
N ASP A 32 -2.79 -9.47 -3.47
CA ASP A 32 -3.31 -10.67 -4.13
C ASP A 32 -2.37 -11.16 -5.25
N LYS A 33 -2.76 -12.25 -5.92
CA LYS A 33 -1.98 -12.83 -7.02
C LYS A 33 -1.81 -11.94 -8.25
N ASN A 34 -2.63 -10.89 -8.36
CA ASN A 34 -2.60 -9.90 -9.43
C ASN A 34 -1.98 -8.58 -8.91
N GLY A 35 -1.20 -8.63 -7.83
CA GLY A 35 -0.52 -7.46 -7.27
C GLY A 35 -1.42 -6.38 -6.70
N ASN A 36 -2.74 -6.59 -6.58
CA ASN A 36 -3.61 -5.59 -5.99
C ASN A 36 -3.40 -5.54 -4.48
N PHE A 37 -3.30 -4.34 -3.92
CA PHE A 37 -3.23 -4.18 -2.47
C PHE A 37 -4.51 -4.67 -1.79
N LEU A 38 -4.35 -5.55 -0.80
CA LEU A 38 -5.41 -6.05 0.06
C LEU A 38 -5.42 -5.30 1.40
N ASN A 39 -4.22 -5.09 1.96
CA ASN A 39 -4.03 -4.41 3.22
C ASN A 39 -2.69 -3.67 3.23
N LEU A 40 -2.68 -2.49 3.84
CA LEU A 40 -1.50 -1.68 4.07
C LEU A 40 -1.40 -1.34 5.56
N THR A 41 -0.23 -1.51 6.15
CA THR A 41 0.05 -1.10 7.54
C THR A 41 1.28 -0.23 7.61
N ASN A 42 1.24 0.80 8.44
CA ASN A 42 2.42 1.63 8.71
C ASN A 42 3.44 0.89 9.60
N TYR A 43 4.52 1.58 9.94
CA TYR A 43 5.57 1.06 10.83
C TYR A 43 5.06 0.59 12.20
N TYR A 44 3.98 1.21 12.71
CA TYR A 44 3.36 0.86 13.99
C TYR A 44 2.34 -0.28 13.90
N GLY A 45 2.16 -0.87 12.71
CA GLY A 45 1.14 -1.89 12.48
C GLY A 45 -0.29 -1.34 12.34
N HIS A 46 -0.47 -0.02 12.30
CA HIS A 46 -1.79 0.57 12.07
C HIS A 46 -2.16 0.46 10.59
N ARG A 47 -3.40 0.06 10.34
CA ARG A 47 -3.96 -0.02 8.99
C ARG A 47 -4.03 1.37 8.35
N LEU A 48 -3.74 1.43 7.05
CA LEU A 48 -3.85 2.62 6.24
C LEU A 48 -5.01 2.49 5.25
N ASP A 49 -5.63 3.63 4.93
CA ASP A 49 -6.76 3.70 4.02
C ASP A 49 -6.29 3.72 2.56
N LEU A 50 -6.57 2.65 1.84
CA LEU A 50 -6.45 2.59 0.39
C LEU A 50 -7.54 3.48 -0.24
N ILE A 51 -7.12 4.44 -1.06
CA ILE A 51 -8.01 5.38 -1.77
C ILE A 51 -7.91 5.24 -3.29
N GLY A 52 -7.23 4.20 -3.76
CA GLY A 52 -7.03 3.87 -5.16
C GLY A 52 -6.18 2.59 -5.29
N PRO A 53 -5.87 2.16 -6.52
CA PRO A 53 -5.07 0.97 -6.77
C PRO A 53 -3.62 1.12 -6.28
N ASP A 54 -3.10 2.35 -6.27
CA ASP A 54 -1.71 2.70 -5.95
C ASP A 54 -1.61 3.83 -4.92
N ARG A 55 -2.73 4.22 -4.30
CA ARG A 55 -2.81 5.41 -3.44
C ARG A 55 -3.32 5.09 -2.05
N VAL A 56 -2.73 5.76 -1.07
CA VAL A 56 -3.04 5.62 0.35
C VAL A 56 -3.13 6.99 1.02
N ARG A 57 -3.97 7.10 2.05
CA ARG A 57 -4.00 8.28 2.92
C ARG A 57 -3.15 8.04 4.17
N ILE A 58 -2.18 8.91 4.41
CA ILE A 58 -1.32 8.88 5.61
C ILE A 58 -1.31 10.29 6.19
N GLU A 59 -1.77 10.42 7.45
CA GLU A 59 -1.84 11.71 8.16
C GLU A 59 -2.64 12.78 7.39
N GLY A 60 -3.72 12.37 6.70
CA GLY A 60 -4.57 13.27 5.90
C GLY A 60 -4.05 13.54 4.48
N GLU A 61 -2.77 13.28 4.22
CA GLU A 61 -2.12 13.51 2.92
C GLU A 61 -2.27 12.31 1.98
N VAL A 62 -2.23 12.58 0.67
CA VAL A 62 -2.25 11.53 -0.37
C VAL A 62 -0.83 11.10 -0.70
N TRP A 63 -0.60 9.80 -0.62
CA TRP A 63 0.67 9.18 -0.96
C TRP A 63 0.47 8.16 -2.08
N VAL A 64 1.48 8.06 -2.96
CA VAL A 64 1.45 7.22 -4.16
C VAL A 64 2.54 6.15 -4.05
N CYS A 65 2.20 4.92 -4.41
CA CYS A 65 3.13 3.80 -4.47
C CYS A 65 4.19 4.06 -5.55
N LYS A 66 5.46 3.86 -5.20
CA LYS A 66 6.58 4.05 -6.11
C LYS A 66 6.82 2.82 -6.98
N GLU A 67 6.51 1.64 -6.45
CA GLU A 67 6.65 0.37 -7.13
C GLU A 67 5.50 0.12 -8.11
N ASN A 68 5.83 -0.40 -9.29
CA ASN A 68 4.83 -0.91 -10.22
C ASN A 68 4.34 -2.28 -9.74
N PHE A 69 3.29 -2.29 -8.91
CA PHE A 69 2.53 -3.51 -8.63
C PHE A 69 1.66 -3.86 -9.85
N LYS A 70 1.61 -5.15 -10.22
CA LYS A 70 0.90 -5.69 -11.38
C LYS A 70 0.20 -6.98 -11.03
#